data_AF-A0A3N5YS40-F1
#
_entry.id   AF-A0A3N5YS40-F1
#
_cell.length_a   1.000
_cell.length_b   1.000
_cell.length_c   1.000
_cell.angle_alpha   90.00
_cell.angle_beta   90.00
_cell.angle_gamma   90.00
#
_symmetry.space_group_name_H-M   'P 1'
#
loop_
_entity.id
_entity.type
_entity.pdbx_description
1 polymer ?
#
loop_
_entity_poly.entity_id
_entity_poly.type
_entity_poly.pdbx_seq_one_letter_code
_entity_poly.pdbx_strand_id
1 'polypeptide(L)'
;MANAPPDGPSRGQRPALMPRRLRPGAVIGVAAPAGPFERPAFERGFRALGDMGFEVVVPPEVFAACNFLAGPDEQRAAVFNRLMADPAIDAVICARGGYGCLRVLPHVDYDAIARDPKPVIGFSDVTALLWALYSRCGLIG
;
A
#
# COMPACT_ATOMS: atom_id res chain seq x y z
N MET A 1 15.40 21.50 42.13
CA MET A 1 15.98 20.89 40.91
C MET A 1 14.93 19.93 40.39
N ALA A 2 14.26 20.26 39.27
CA ALA A 2 13.17 19.44 38.73
C ALA A 2 13.75 18.28 37.92
N ASN A 3 13.33 17.05 38.23
CA ASN A 3 13.67 15.86 37.46
C ASN A 3 13.06 15.97 36.06
N ALA A 4 13.90 15.77 35.03
CA ALA A 4 13.43 15.59 33.66
C ALA A 4 12.48 14.39 33.58
N PRO A 5 11.44 14.42 32.72
CA PRO A 5 10.58 13.27 32.51
C PRO A 5 11.40 12.10 31.93
N PRO A 6 11.02 10.84 32.24
CA PRO A 6 11.74 9.67 31.74
C PRO A 6 11.68 9.62 30.22
N ASP A 7 12.81 9.31 29.60
CA ASP A 7 12.93 9.06 28.16
C ASP A 7 11.89 8.01 27.76
N GLY A 8 11.03 8.37 26.81
CA GLY A 8 10.09 7.44 26.19
C GLY A 8 10.85 6.24 25.57
N PRO A 9 10.16 5.12 25.29
CA PRO A 9 10.82 3.90 24.83
C PRO A 9 11.76 4.22 23.68
N SER A 10 13.03 3.83 23.81
CA SER A 10 14.02 3.98 22.76
C SER A 10 13.42 3.42 21.47
N ARG A 11 13.22 4.27 20.45
CA ARG A 11 12.80 3.84 19.12
C ARG A 11 13.94 3.04 18.52
N GLY A 12 14.10 1.79 18.95
CA GLY A 12 14.97 0.83 18.30
C GLY A 12 14.50 0.77 16.85
N GLN A 13 15.33 1.26 15.94
CA GLN A 13 15.05 1.18 14.51
C GLN A 13 14.86 -0.30 14.17
N ARG A 14 13.63 -0.69 13.79
CA ARG A 14 13.39 -2.02 13.22
C ARG A 14 14.29 -2.18 11.98
N PRO A 15 14.85 -3.37 11.72
CA PRO A 15 15.68 -3.59 10.54
C PRO A 15 14.92 -3.19 9.28
N ALA A 16 15.62 -2.50 8.37
CA ALA A 16 15.08 -2.16 7.07
C ALA A 16 14.71 -3.44 6.29
N LEU A 17 13.46 -3.56 5.89
CA LEU A 17 12.99 -4.60 4.97
C LEU A 17 13.03 -4.02 3.55
N MET A 18 14.02 -4.47 2.77
CA MET A 18 14.17 -4.07 1.37
C MET A 18 13.47 -5.09 0.47
N PRO A 19 12.41 -4.69 -0.26
CA PRO A 19 11.74 -5.59 -1.19
C PRO A 19 12.63 -5.92 -2.40
N ARG A 20 12.31 -7.02 -3.09
CA ARG A 20 13.01 -7.41 -4.31
C ARG A 20 12.78 -6.37 -5.41
N ARG A 21 13.81 -6.14 -6.24
CA ARG A 21 13.67 -5.31 -7.44
C ARG A 21 12.72 -5.97 -8.44
N LEU A 22 11.81 -5.18 -9.00
CA LEU A 22 10.96 -5.61 -10.10
C LEU A 22 11.80 -5.99 -11.33
N ARG A 23 11.32 -7.00 -12.04
CA ARG A 23 11.89 -7.50 -13.30
C ARG A 23 10.84 -7.37 -14.41
N PRO A 24 11.26 -7.34 -15.69
CA PRO A 24 10.31 -7.48 -16.80
C PRO A 24 9.43 -8.73 -16.61
N GLY A 25 8.13 -8.62 -16.88
CA GLY A 25 7.15 -9.68 -16.64
C GLY A 25 6.63 -9.77 -15.20
N ALA A 26 7.07 -8.88 -14.30
CA ALA A 26 6.54 -8.84 -12.93
C ALA A 26 5.04 -8.52 -12.90
N VAL A 27 4.35 -9.07 -11.91
CA VAL A 27 2.91 -8.89 -11.71
C VAL A 27 2.65 -7.80 -10.68
N ILE A 28 1.93 -6.75 -11.09
CA ILE A 28 1.57 -5.61 -10.26
C ILE A 28 0.10 -5.70 -9.85
N GLY A 29 -0.14 -5.80 -8.56
CA GLY A 29 -1.47 -5.69 -7.97
C GLY A 29 -1.90 -4.24 -7.79
N VAL A 30 -3.14 -3.91 -8.12
CA VAL A 30 -3.67 -2.55 -7.91
C VAL A 30 -4.55 -2.48 -6.66
N ALA A 31 -4.22 -1.58 -5.75
CA ALA A 31 -5.02 -1.27 -4.56
C ALA A 31 -5.65 0.14 -4.65
N ALA A 32 -6.78 0.35 -3.96
CA ALA A 32 -7.40 1.67 -3.84
C ALA A 32 -7.64 2.03 -2.36
N PRO A 33 -6.57 2.30 -1.58
CA PRO A 33 -6.68 2.52 -0.13
C PRO A 33 -7.15 3.93 0.24
N ALA A 34 -7.52 4.78 -0.71
CA ALA A 34 -7.93 6.16 -0.49
C ALA A 34 -9.28 6.46 -1.16
N GLY A 35 -9.34 7.51 -2.00
CA GLY A 35 -10.55 7.94 -2.70
C GLY A 35 -10.75 7.28 -4.07
N PRO A 36 -11.94 7.43 -4.66
CA PRO A 36 -12.23 6.94 -5.99
C PRO A 36 -11.43 7.71 -7.06
N PHE A 37 -11.42 7.17 -8.29
CA PHE A 37 -10.63 7.68 -9.40
C PHE A 37 -11.38 7.56 -10.72
N GLU A 38 -11.02 8.43 -11.66
CA GLU A 38 -11.62 8.48 -12.99
C GLU A 38 -11.20 7.28 -13.84
N ARG A 39 -12.18 6.52 -14.33
CA ARG A 39 -11.95 5.30 -15.11
C ARG A 39 -11.06 5.53 -16.34
N PRO A 40 -11.24 6.59 -17.14
CA PRO A 40 -10.36 6.82 -18.30
C PRO A 40 -8.90 7.11 -17.93
N ALA A 41 -8.65 7.77 -16.80
CA ALA A 41 -7.29 8.03 -16.33
C ALA A 41 -6.62 6.76 -15.81
N PHE A 42 -7.37 5.95 -15.07
CA PHE A 42 -6.94 4.63 -14.63
C PHE A 42 -6.54 3.73 -15.81
N GLU A 43 -7.38 3.63 -16.84
CA GLU A 43 -7.12 2.77 -18.00
C GLU A 43 -5.87 3.19 -18.79
N ARG A 44 -5.56 4.49 -18.84
CA ARG A 44 -4.29 4.96 -19.43
C ARG A 44 -3.08 4.50 -18.61
N GLY A 45 -3.15 4.59 -17.28
CA GLY A 45 -2.08 4.10 -16.40
C GLY A 45 -1.91 2.57 -16.49
N PHE A 46 -3.02 1.83 -16.51
CA PHE A 46 -3.03 0.39 -16.71
C PHE A 46 -2.33 -0.01 -18.02
N ARG A 47 -2.67 0.65 -19.14
CA ARG A 47 -2.00 0.40 -20.43
C ARG A 47 -0.51 0.73 -20.38
N ALA A 48 -0.13 1.86 -19.77
CA ALA A 48 1.27 2.24 -19.65
C ALA A 48 2.11 1.20 -18.88
N LEU A 49 1.56 0.59 -17.82
CA LEU A 49 2.24 -0.50 -17.10
C LEU A 49 2.38 -1.75 -17.99
N GLY A 50 1.36 -2.07 -18.77
CA GLY A 50 1.42 -3.16 -19.76
C GLY A 50 2.48 -2.91 -20.84
N ASP A 51 2.56 -1.70 -21.38
CA ASP A 51 3.55 -1.30 -22.38
C ASP A 51 4.99 -1.35 -21.82
N MET A 52 5.15 -1.18 -20.50
CA MET A 52 6.43 -1.38 -19.79
C MET A 52 6.78 -2.87 -19.58
N GLY A 53 5.90 -3.80 -19.96
CA GLY A 53 6.11 -5.24 -19.87
C GLY A 53 5.70 -5.84 -18.52
N PHE A 54 4.81 -5.19 -17.76
CA PHE A 54 4.24 -5.74 -16.54
C PHE A 54 2.88 -6.39 -16.77
N GLU A 55 2.60 -7.45 -16.02
CA GLU A 55 1.24 -7.96 -15.88
C GLU A 55 0.53 -7.17 -14.77
N VAL A 56 -0.74 -6.83 -14.95
CA VAL A 56 -1.46 -6.00 -13.98
C VAL A 56 -2.74 -6.70 -13.52
N VAL A 57 -2.82 -6.95 -12.23
CA VAL A 57 -3.98 -7.56 -11.56
C VAL A 57 -4.82 -6.45 -10.93
N VAL A 58 -6.07 -6.34 -11.37
CA VAL A 58 -7.01 -5.31 -10.90
C VAL A 58 -8.19 -5.98 -10.19
N PRO A 59 -8.21 -6.00 -8.86
CA PRO A 59 -9.36 -6.43 -8.09
C PRO A 59 -10.61 -5.61 -8.44
N PRO A 60 -11.78 -6.22 -8.72
CA PRO A 60 -12.99 -5.47 -9.08
C PRO A 60 -13.44 -4.51 -7.97
N GLU A 61 -13.11 -4.81 -6.71
CA GLU A 61 -13.44 -4.02 -5.53
C GLU A 61 -12.79 -2.63 -5.54
N VAL A 62 -11.73 -2.40 -6.32
CA VAL A 62 -11.08 -1.07 -6.43
C VAL A 62 -11.96 -0.03 -7.11
N PHE A 63 -13.00 -0.45 -7.83
CA PHE A 63 -13.95 0.44 -8.49
C PHE A 63 -15.19 0.77 -7.64
N ALA A 64 -15.25 0.27 -6.40
CA ALA A 64 -16.30 0.64 -5.47
C ALA A 64 -16.20 2.13 -5.10
N ALA A 65 -17.33 2.71 -4.72
CA ALA A 65 -17.40 4.08 -4.23
C ALA A 65 -18.31 4.14 -3.00
N CYS A 66 -17.83 4.82 -1.96
CA CYS A 66 -18.57 5.12 -0.74
C CYS A 66 -18.26 6.57 -0.36
N ASN A 67 -19.13 7.51 -0.76
CA ASN A 67 -18.87 8.95 -0.66
C ASN A 67 -17.52 9.33 -1.32
N PHE A 68 -16.59 9.88 -0.55
CA PHE A 68 -15.26 10.27 -1.01
C PHE A 68 -14.21 9.15 -0.91
N LEU A 69 -14.61 7.91 -0.60
CA LEU A 69 -13.74 6.72 -0.45
C LEU A 69 -13.95 5.71 -1.59
N ALA A 70 -12.90 4.98 -1.95
CA ALA A 70 -12.96 3.85 -2.90
C ALA A 70 -13.53 2.56 -2.25
N GLY A 71 -14.65 2.70 -1.53
CA GLY A 71 -15.30 1.64 -0.77
C GLY A 71 -15.10 1.70 0.76
N PRO A 72 -15.76 0.82 1.52
CA PRO A 72 -15.62 0.72 2.98
C PRO A 72 -14.18 0.47 3.44
N ASP A 73 -13.86 0.84 4.68
CA ASP A 73 -12.50 0.72 5.23
C ASP A 73 -11.99 -0.72 5.22
N GLU A 74 -12.83 -1.65 5.66
CA GLU A 74 -12.53 -3.08 5.74
C GLU A 74 -12.31 -3.68 4.35
N GLN A 75 -13.11 -3.27 3.36
CA GLN A 75 -12.96 -3.73 1.98
C GLN A 75 -11.63 -3.25 1.38
N ARG A 76 -11.31 -1.95 1.53
CA ARG A 76 -10.06 -1.37 1.03
C ARG A 76 -8.85 -2.03 1.68
N ALA A 77 -8.91 -2.28 2.98
CA ALA A 77 -7.88 -3.01 3.72
C ALA A 77 -7.76 -4.47 3.28
N ALA A 78 -8.87 -5.17 3.10
CA ALA A 78 -8.90 -6.58 2.68
C ALA A 78 -8.28 -6.75 1.28
N VAL A 79 -8.59 -5.84 0.34
CA VAL A 79 -7.96 -5.84 -0.99
C VAL A 79 -6.45 -5.65 -0.87
N PHE A 80 -6.00 -4.66 -0.09
CA PHE A 80 -4.57 -4.41 0.12
C PHE A 80 -3.86 -5.62 0.74
N ASN A 81 -4.40 -6.18 1.83
CA ASN A 81 -3.81 -7.35 2.50
C ASN A 81 -3.80 -8.58 1.57
N ARG A 82 -4.85 -8.81 0.79
CA ARG A 82 -4.92 -9.91 -0.18
C ARG A 82 -3.80 -9.81 -1.21
N LEU A 83 -3.58 -8.62 -1.78
CA LEU A 83 -2.50 -8.39 -2.75
C LEU A 83 -1.12 -8.56 -2.11
N MET A 84 -0.93 -8.06 -0.89
CA MET A 84 0.35 -8.23 -0.18
C MET A 84 0.63 -9.70 0.17
N ALA A 85 -0.40 -10.48 0.48
CA ALA A 85 -0.26 -11.90 0.83
C ALA A 85 -0.13 -12.84 -0.38
N ASP A 86 -0.51 -12.39 -1.58
CA ASP A 86 -0.53 -13.23 -2.77
C ASP A 86 0.89 -13.41 -3.35
N PRO A 87 1.48 -14.62 -3.33
CA PRO A 87 2.83 -14.86 -3.83
C PRO A 87 2.99 -14.67 -5.34
N ALA A 88 1.89 -14.57 -6.10
CA ALA A 88 1.92 -14.22 -7.51
C ALA A 88 2.07 -12.72 -7.76
N ILE A 89 1.89 -11.87 -6.75
CA ILE A 89 2.05 -10.42 -6.84
C ILE A 89 3.47 -10.02 -6.45
N ASP A 90 4.18 -9.33 -7.36
CA ASP A 90 5.53 -8.84 -7.14
C ASP A 90 5.57 -7.44 -6.53
N ALA A 91 4.54 -6.61 -6.77
CA ALA A 91 4.39 -5.28 -6.17
C ALA A 91 2.92 -4.84 -6.11
N VAL A 92 2.64 -3.88 -5.22
CA VAL A 92 1.33 -3.23 -5.12
C VAL A 92 1.43 -1.76 -5.48
N ILE A 93 0.63 -1.31 -6.43
CA ILE A 93 0.48 0.11 -6.78
C ILE A 93 -0.86 0.65 -6.31
N CYS A 94 -0.86 1.81 -5.67
CA CYS A 94 -2.07 2.49 -5.25
C CYS A 94 -2.64 3.30 -6.42
N ALA A 95 -3.88 3.01 -6.81
CA ALA A 95 -4.56 3.62 -7.95
C ALA A 95 -4.65 5.15 -7.85
N ARG A 96 -4.86 5.66 -6.63
CA ARG A 96 -4.87 7.10 -6.33
C ARG A 96 -4.68 7.37 -4.84
N GLY A 97 -4.19 8.57 -4.52
CA GLY A 97 -4.34 9.18 -3.19
C GLY A 97 -5.73 9.79 -2.96
N GLY A 98 -5.80 10.89 -2.21
CA GLY A 98 -7.06 11.57 -1.87
C GLY A 98 -7.21 11.66 -0.36
N TYR A 99 -8.19 10.94 0.18
CA TYR A 99 -8.35 10.78 1.63
C TYR A 99 -8.81 9.35 1.90
N GLY A 100 -8.26 8.71 2.93
CA GLY A 100 -8.75 7.43 3.42
C GLY A 100 -7.68 6.44 3.86
N CYS A 101 -6.40 6.67 3.57
CA CYS A 101 -5.34 5.73 3.93
C CYS A 101 -5.21 5.57 5.46
N LEU A 102 -5.34 6.66 6.23
CA LEU A 102 -5.32 6.61 7.69
C LEU A 102 -6.38 5.67 8.29
N ARG A 103 -7.53 5.54 7.61
CA ARG A 103 -8.65 4.69 8.05
C ARG A 103 -8.37 3.21 7.82
N VAL A 104 -7.53 2.88 6.85
CA VAL A 104 -7.15 1.50 6.52
C VAL A 104 -6.07 0.96 7.46
N LEU A 105 -5.24 1.82 8.04
CA LEU A 105 -4.08 1.42 8.86
C LEU A 105 -4.36 0.45 10.00
N PRO A 106 -5.49 0.53 10.76
CA PRO A 106 -5.80 -0.42 11.82
C PRO A 106 -6.05 -1.86 11.30
N HIS A 107 -6.37 -2.01 10.02
CA HIS A 107 -6.77 -3.28 9.41
C HIS A 107 -5.64 -3.92 8.58
N VAL A 108 -4.48 -3.26 8.44
CA VAL A 108 -3.34 -3.79 7.67
C VAL A 108 -2.64 -4.90 8.46
N ASP A 109 -2.35 -6.02 7.79
CA ASP A 109 -1.59 -7.13 8.37
C ASP A 109 -0.08 -6.89 8.20
N TYR A 110 0.48 -6.08 9.10
CA TYR A 110 1.90 -5.71 9.09
C TYR A 110 2.83 -6.90 9.28
N ASP A 111 2.40 -7.94 10.02
CA ASP A 111 3.23 -9.12 10.26
C ASP A 111 3.30 -10.01 9.02
N ALA A 112 2.21 -10.15 8.26
CA ALA A 112 2.24 -10.80 6.95
C ALA A 112 3.15 -10.07 5.97
N ILE A 113 3.06 -8.74 5.92
CA ILE A 113 3.91 -7.92 5.05
C ILE A 113 5.39 -8.06 5.41
N ALA A 114 5.71 -8.14 6.71
CA ALA A 114 7.09 -8.34 7.16
C ALA A 114 7.67 -9.69 6.72
N ARG A 115 6.84 -10.73 6.57
CA ARG A 115 7.27 -12.08 6.14
C ARG A 115 7.60 -12.17 4.66
N ASP A 116 6.89 -11.41 3.82
CA ASP A 116 7.08 -11.38 2.36
C ASP A 116 7.02 -9.92 1.84
N PRO A 117 8.10 -9.13 2.05
CA PRO A 117 8.10 -7.72 1.73
C PRO A 117 8.08 -7.47 0.21
N LYS A 118 7.08 -6.73 -0.25
CA LYS A 118 6.88 -6.31 -1.65
C LYS A 118 6.91 -4.79 -1.76
N PRO A 119 7.33 -4.22 -2.91
CA PRO A 119 7.22 -2.79 -3.14
C PRO A 119 5.75 -2.34 -3.04
N VAL A 120 5.52 -1.25 -2.31
CA VAL A 120 4.23 -0.54 -2.29
C VAL A 120 4.45 0.85 -2.86
N ILE A 121 3.73 1.18 -3.93
CA ILE A 121 3.98 2.38 -4.74
C ILE A 121 2.80 3.33 -4.64
N GLY A 122 3.07 4.59 -4.35
CA GLY A 122 2.08 5.66 -4.36
C GLY A 122 2.63 6.97 -3.80
N PHE A 123 1.79 8.00 -3.72
CA PHE A 123 2.15 9.31 -3.19
C PHE A 123 0.91 10.03 -2.61
N SER A 124 1.11 11.22 -2.03
CA SER A 124 0.04 12.04 -1.43
C SER A 124 -0.56 11.36 -0.19
N ASP A 125 -1.88 11.13 -0.10
CA ASP A 125 -2.51 10.43 1.03
C ASP A 125 -1.91 9.03 1.28
N VAL A 126 -1.41 8.37 0.22
CA VAL A 126 -0.73 7.08 0.31
C VAL A 126 0.54 7.16 1.17
N THR A 127 1.13 8.34 1.35
CA THR A 127 2.25 8.55 2.28
C THR A 127 1.92 8.08 3.69
N ALA A 128 0.66 8.20 4.15
CA ALA A 128 0.25 7.69 5.46
C ALA A 128 0.40 6.16 5.54
N LEU A 129 0.06 5.45 4.45
CA LEU A 129 0.26 4.00 4.34
C LEU A 129 1.74 3.65 4.26
N LEU A 130 2.51 4.29 3.38
CA LEU A 130 3.96 4.05 3.24
C LEU A 130 4.70 4.26 4.57
N TRP A 131 4.37 5.35 5.27
CA TRP A 131 4.93 5.64 6.58
C TRP A 131 4.53 4.62 7.65
N ALA A 132 3.29 4.14 7.63
CA ALA A 132 2.84 3.10 8.55
C ALA A 132 3.57 1.77 8.29
N LEU A 133 3.76 1.39 7.03
CA LEU A 133 4.51 0.19 6.65
C LEU A 133 5.97 0.31 7.13
N TYR A 134 6.63 1.43 6.85
CA TYR A 134 7.99 1.68 7.33
C TYR A 134 8.08 1.66 8.87
N SER A 135 7.23 2.43 9.55
CA SER A 135 7.30 2.57 11.02
C SER A 135 6.91 1.31 11.78
N ARG A 136 6.01 0.48 11.23
CA ARG A 136 5.48 -0.71 11.91
C ARG A 136 6.14 -2.00 11.50
N CYS A 137 6.59 -2.16 10.25
CA CYS A 137 7.26 -3.40 9.82
C CYS A 137 8.66 -3.18 9.23
N GLY A 138 9.11 -1.93 9.03
CA GLY A 138 10.44 -1.64 8.47
C GLY A 138 10.51 -1.68 6.95
N LEU A 139 9.38 -1.88 6.25
CA LEU A 139 9.32 -1.91 4.79
C LEU A 139 9.76 -0.58 4.19
N ILE A 140 10.79 -0.64 3.35
CA ILE A 140 11.26 0.48 2.54
C ILE A 140 10.56 0.42 1.19
N GLY A 141 9.84 1.48 0.84
CA GLY A 141 9.09 1.64 -0.40
C GLY A 141 8.85 3.11 -0.69
#